data_AF-A0A182MRK8-F1
#
_entry.id   AF-A0A182MRK8-F1
#
_cell.length_a   1.000
_cell.length_b   1.000
_cell.length_c   1.000
_cell.angle_alpha   90.00
_cell.angle_beta   90.00
_cell.angle_gamma   90.00
#
_symmetry.space_group_name_H-M   'P 1'
#
loop_
_entity.id
_entity.type
_entity.pdbx_description
1 polymer ?
#
loop_
_entity_poly.entity_id
_entity_poly.type
_entity_poly.pdbx_seq_one_letter_code
_entity_poly.pdbx_strand_id
1 'polypeptide(L)'
;MTYGADTRQAYLENSHLLELESLFGQALLSRAIGIVYGKQPVIAYCNLDGQCSLLDVPGSKYGTVYKVFPAINFCACESFYDWVLKQKRQPTCKHVLAARLALLLRRTKNEPLVINSCLGLKQQFVADCMK
;
A
#
# COMPACT_ATOMS: atom_id res chain seq x y z
N MET A 1 28.80 19.01 7.26
CA MET A 1 27.65 18.57 6.43
C MET A 1 27.17 17.24 6.99
N THR A 2 26.09 17.24 7.77
CA THR A 2 25.49 16.03 8.36
C THR A 2 23.98 16.14 8.16
N TYR A 3 23.45 15.42 7.17
CA TYR A 3 22.00 15.24 7.06
C TYR A 3 21.58 14.26 8.15
N GLY A 4 21.10 14.79 9.27
CA GLY A 4 20.42 13.99 10.29
C GLY A 4 19.09 13.51 9.71
N ALA A 5 19.02 12.23 9.35
CA ALA A 5 17.75 11.59 9.07
C ALA A 5 16.93 11.58 10.37
N ASP A 6 15.87 12.38 10.42
CA ASP A 6 14.90 12.42 11.51
C ASP A 6 14.31 11.02 11.71
N THR A 7 14.81 10.30 12.71
CA THR A 7 14.43 8.95 13.13
C THR A 7 13.20 8.95 14.03
N ARG A 8 12.24 9.85 13.79
CA ARG A 8 10.92 9.76 14.42
C ARG A 8 10.13 8.64 13.77
N GLN A 9 10.04 7.51 14.48
CA GLN A 9 9.09 6.45 14.16
C GLN A 9 7.67 7.04 14.28
N ALA A 10 6.94 7.08 13.17
CA ALA A 10 5.56 7.56 13.17
C ALA A 10 4.70 6.58 13.97
N TYR A 11 4.12 7.06 15.07
CA TYR A 11 3.20 6.32 15.91
C TYR A 11 1.77 6.74 15.58
N LEU A 12 0.87 5.78 15.43
CA LEU A 12 -0.56 6.02 15.29
C LEU A 12 -1.16 6.23 16.68
N GLU A 13 -1.51 7.47 17.00
CA GLU A 13 -2.31 7.77 18.18
C GLU A 13 -3.71 7.15 18.08
N ASN A 14 -4.32 6.82 19.24
CA ASN A 14 -5.64 6.20 19.29
C ASN A 14 -6.74 7.08 18.68
N SER A 15 -6.62 8.40 18.76
CA SER A 15 -7.51 9.38 18.11
C SER A 15 -7.57 9.16 16.60
N HIS A 16 -6.39 9.07 15.96
CA HIS A 16 -6.28 8.81 14.53
C HIS A 16 -6.88 7.45 14.13
N LEU A 17 -6.78 6.42 14.98
CA LEU A 17 -7.41 5.13 14.73
C LEU A 17 -8.94 5.25 14.70
N LEU A 18 -9.54 5.97 15.65
CA LEU A 18 -10.99 6.20 15.68
C LEU A 18 -11.48 6.98 14.46
N GLU A 19 -10.73 8.00 14.05
CA GLU A 19 -11.04 8.76 12.82
C GLU A 19 -10.98 7.87 11.57
N LEU A 20 -9.93 7.06 11.45
CA LEU A 20 -9.80 6.09 10.35
C LEU A 20 -10.92 5.05 10.38
N GLU A 21 -11.34 4.57 11.54
CA GLU A 21 -12.47 3.66 11.69
C GLU A 21 -13.79 4.32 11.27
N SER A 22 -13.99 5.60 11.61
CA SER A 22 -15.17 6.36 11.18
C SER A 22 -15.23 6.53 9.66
N LEU A 23 -14.09 6.77 9.01
CA LEU A 23 -14.00 7.01 7.56
C LEU A 23 -14.12 5.72 6.72
N PHE A 24 -13.46 4.65 7.16
CA PHE A 24 -13.32 3.42 6.37
C PHE A 24 -14.17 2.26 6.91
N GLY A 25 -14.69 2.38 8.12
CA GLY A 25 -15.30 1.28 8.85
C GLY A 25 -14.25 0.36 9.46
N GLN A 26 -14.55 -0.15 10.66
CA GLN A 26 -13.68 -1.04 11.43
C GLN A 26 -13.20 -2.25 10.63
N ALA A 27 -14.08 -2.87 9.84
CA ALA A 27 -13.76 -4.08 9.10
C ALA A 27 -12.74 -3.86 7.96
N LEU A 28 -12.76 -2.72 7.29
CA LEU A 28 -11.76 -2.40 6.26
C LEU A 28 -10.42 -2.03 6.91
N LEU A 29 -10.46 -1.16 7.93
CA LEU A 29 -9.26 -0.71 8.62
C LEU A 29 -8.51 -1.87 9.28
N SER A 30 -9.21 -2.72 10.03
CA SER A 30 -8.61 -3.88 10.71
C SER A 30 -7.87 -4.80 9.72
N ARG A 31 -8.44 -5.05 8.53
CA ARG A 31 -7.78 -5.86 7.49
C ARG A 31 -6.56 -5.16 6.90
N ALA A 32 -6.60 -3.85 6.71
CA ALA A 32 -5.45 -3.09 6.23
C ALA A 32 -4.31 -3.09 7.26
N ILE A 33 -4.62 -2.84 8.53
CA ILE A 33 -3.66 -2.92 9.65
C ILE A 33 -3.07 -4.34 9.73
N GLY A 34 -3.89 -5.38 9.56
CA GLY A 34 -3.42 -6.77 9.53
C GLY A 34 -2.40 -7.07 8.43
N ILE A 35 -2.43 -6.34 7.31
CA ILE A 35 -1.40 -6.42 6.27
C ILE A 35 -0.13 -5.67 6.71
N VAL A 36 -0.27 -4.44 7.22
CA VAL A 36 0.87 -3.59 7.64
C VAL A 36 1.69 -4.24 8.75
N TYR A 37 1.03 -4.90 9.70
CA TYR A 37 1.67 -5.59 10.83
C TYR A 37 1.72 -7.11 10.64
N GLY A 38 1.42 -7.60 9.44
CA GLY A 38 1.43 -9.00 9.10
C GLY A 38 2.84 -9.59 9.03
N LYS A 39 2.92 -10.91 8.78
CA LYS A 39 4.19 -11.64 8.66
C LYS A 39 4.99 -11.24 7.41
N GLN A 40 4.30 -10.92 6.31
CA GLN A 40 4.93 -10.52 5.06
C GLN A 40 5.00 -8.99 4.99
N PRO A 41 6.16 -8.40 4.71
CA PRO A 41 6.29 -6.95 4.64
C PRO A 41 5.65 -6.39 3.37
N VAL A 42 5.21 -5.14 3.43
CA VAL A 42 4.94 -4.34 2.23
C VAL A 42 6.28 -3.90 1.66
N ILE A 43 6.56 -4.23 0.39
CA ILE A 43 7.81 -3.86 -0.28
C ILE A 43 7.57 -2.54 -1.03
N ALA A 44 8.42 -1.55 -0.79
CA ALA A 44 8.37 -0.26 -1.47
C ALA A 44 9.56 -0.13 -2.42
N TYR A 45 9.26 0.02 -3.70
CA TYR A 45 10.24 0.25 -4.74
C TYR A 45 10.51 1.75 -4.85
N CYS A 46 11.70 2.17 -4.42
CA CYS A 46 12.10 3.58 -4.34
C CYS A 46 13.24 3.90 -5.30
N ASN A 47 13.20 5.08 -5.92
CA ASN A 47 14.35 5.58 -6.68
C ASN A 47 15.48 6.04 -5.72
N LEU A 48 16.60 6.46 -6.29
CA LEU A 48 17.76 6.95 -5.53
C LEU A 48 17.43 8.20 -4.68
N ASP A 49 16.44 8.99 -5.10
CA ASP A 49 15.94 10.16 -4.38
C ASP A 49 14.95 9.80 -3.25
N GLY A 50 14.71 8.51 -3.01
CA GLY A 50 13.79 8.02 -1.98
C GLY A 50 12.31 8.11 -2.35
N GLN A 51 11.98 8.55 -3.57
CA GLN A 51 10.61 8.58 -4.08
C GLN A 51 10.13 7.16 -4.38
N CYS A 52 9.11 6.73 -3.65
CA CYS A 52 8.44 5.45 -3.90
C CYS A 52 7.61 5.53 -5.18
N SER A 53 7.86 4.62 -6.13
CA SER A 53 7.12 4.55 -7.39
C SER A 53 6.08 3.43 -7.40
N LEU A 54 6.31 2.37 -6.63
CA LEU A 54 5.43 1.19 -6.60
C LEU A 54 5.55 0.49 -5.25
N LEU A 55 4.45 -0.13 -4.81
CA LEU A 55 4.46 -1.06 -3.70
C LEU A 55 3.94 -2.43 -4.11
N ASP A 56 4.59 -3.46 -3.59
CA ASP A 56 4.11 -4.83 -3.58
C ASP A 56 3.47 -5.10 -2.20
N VAL A 57 2.16 -5.32 -2.21
CA VAL A 57 1.32 -5.48 -1.02
C VAL A 57 0.87 -6.93 -0.90
N PRO A 58 1.14 -7.62 0.22
CA PRO A 58 0.71 -8.99 0.42
C PRO A 58 -0.82 -9.15 0.35
N GLY A 59 -1.26 -10.15 -0.42
CA GLY A 59 -2.63 -10.61 -0.45
C GLY A 59 -2.96 -11.56 0.70
N SER A 60 -4.24 -11.88 0.87
CA SER A 60 -4.68 -12.84 1.89
C SER A 60 -4.39 -14.30 1.52
N LYS A 61 -4.25 -14.61 0.23
CA LYS A 61 -3.88 -15.94 -0.26
C LYS A 61 -2.36 -16.02 -0.34
N TYR A 62 -1.81 -17.17 0.07
CA TYR A 62 -0.36 -17.40 0.02
C TYR A 62 0.18 -17.18 -1.40
N GLY A 63 1.27 -16.43 -1.52
CA GLY A 63 1.91 -16.11 -2.81
C GLY A 63 1.20 -15.06 -3.65
N THR A 64 0.04 -14.54 -3.23
CA THR A 64 -0.61 -13.42 -3.94
C THR A 64 -0.03 -12.10 -3.50
N VAL A 65 0.39 -11.27 -4.47
CA VAL A 65 0.92 -9.92 -4.24
C VAL A 65 0.18 -8.95 -5.14
N TYR A 66 -0.24 -7.82 -4.59
CA TYR A 66 -0.92 -6.77 -5.32
C TYR A 66 0.00 -5.57 -5.50
N LYS A 67 0.05 -5.08 -6.75
CA LYS A 67 0.79 -3.88 -7.12
C LYS A 67 -0.07 -2.64 -6.89
N VAL A 68 0.46 -1.70 -6.11
CA VAL A 68 -0.21 -0.43 -5.75
C VAL A 68 0.73 0.74 -5.98
N PHE A 69 0.24 1.79 -6.63
CA PHE A 69 0.98 3.04 -6.80
C PHE A 69 0.60 4.02 -5.69
N PRO A 70 1.56 4.69 -5.03
CA PRO A 70 1.27 5.54 -3.85
C PRO A 70 0.21 6.62 -4.12
N ALA A 71 0.26 7.23 -5.31
CA ALA A 71 -0.61 8.33 -5.70
C ALA A 71 -1.94 7.90 -6.33
N ILE A 72 -2.18 6.59 -6.52
CA ILE A 72 -3.35 6.09 -7.26
C ILE A 72 -4.24 5.27 -6.33
N ASN A 73 -5.53 5.61 -6.26
CA ASN A 73 -6.52 4.81 -5.53
C ASN A 73 -7.02 3.65 -6.40
N PHE A 74 -6.14 2.69 -6.70
CA PHE A 74 -6.50 1.52 -7.50
C PHE A 74 -5.73 0.28 -7.05
N CYS A 75 -6.39 -0.87 -7.11
CA CYS A 75 -5.79 -2.18 -6.94
C CYS A 75 -6.58 -3.20 -7.77
N ALA A 76 -5.89 -4.16 -8.38
CA ALA A 76 -6.49 -5.22 -9.18
C ALA A 76 -7.19 -6.33 -8.35
N CYS A 77 -7.38 -6.15 -7.04
CA CYS A 77 -8.03 -7.16 -6.21
C CYS A 77 -9.56 -7.16 -6.43
N GLU A 78 -10.17 -8.35 -6.29
CA GLU A 78 -11.62 -8.55 -6.35
C GLU A 78 -12.39 -7.56 -5.46
N SER A 79 -11.91 -7.30 -4.24
CA SER A 79 -12.58 -6.38 -3.32
C SER A 79 -12.61 -4.93 -3.83
N PHE A 80 -11.62 -4.50 -4.62
CA PHE A 80 -11.66 -3.17 -5.22
C PHE A 80 -12.72 -3.12 -6.32
N TYR A 81 -12.75 -4.12 -7.19
CA TYR A 81 -13.75 -4.24 -8.24
C TYR A 81 -15.17 -4.26 -7.67
N ASP A 82 -15.46 -5.15 -6.72
CA ASP A 82 -16.81 -5.33 -6.20
C ASP A 82 -17.27 -4.16 -5.33
N TRP A 83 -16.46 -3.75 -4.35
CA TRP A 83 -16.90 -2.81 -3.31
C TRP A 83 -16.69 -1.35 -3.69
N VAL A 84 -15.67 -1.04 -4.50
CA VAL A 84 -15.34 0.34 -4.90
C VAL A 84 -15.97 0.68 -6.25
N LEU A 85 -15.74 -0.14 -7.29
CA LEU A 85 -16.20 0.17 -8.64
C LEU A 85 -17.68 -0.19 -8.87
N LYS A 86 -18.06 -1.44 -8.58
CA LYS A 86 -19.40 -1.96 -8.87
C LYS A 86 -20.45 -1.47 -7.88
N GLN A 87 -20.23 -1.70 -6.58
CA GLN A 87 -21.21 -1.38 -5.55
C GLN A 87 -21.08 0.04 -4.99
N LYS A 88 -19.92 0.70 -5.15
CA LYS A 88 -19.64 2.05 -4.62
C LYS A 88 -19.92 2.20 -3.12
N ARG A 89 -19.69 1.13 -2.35
CA ARG A 89 -19.93 1.06 -0.90
C ARG A 89 -18.69 1.35 -0.06
N GLN A 90 -17.52 1.31 -0.67
CA GLN A 90 -16.25 1.55 -0.01
C GLN A 90 -15.43 2.53 -0.86
N PRO A 91 -14.69 3.47 -0.25
CA PRO A 91 -13.87 4.43 -1.00
C PRO A 91 -12.60 3.79 -1.56
N THR A 92 -12.17 2.65 -1.01
CA THR A 92 -10.95 1.96 -1.42
C THR A 92 -10.96 0.49 -0.96
N CYS A 93 -9.91 -0.27 -1.28
CA CYS A 93 -9.72 -1.63 -0.77
C CYS A 93 -8.64 -1.69 0.31
N LYS A 94 -8.57 -2.83 1.01
CA LYS A 94 -7.60 -3.05 2.10
C LYS A 94 -6.15 -2.91 1.66
N HIS A 95 -5.81 -3.27 0.42
CA HIS A 95 -4.42 -3.23 -0.07
C HIS A 95 -3.96 -1.80 -0.36
N VAL A 96 -4.80 -0.96 -0.96
CA VAL A 96 -4.49 0.46 -1.17
C VAL A 96 -4.37 1.18 0.16
N LEU A 97 -5.30 0.93 1.09
CA LEU A 97 -5.24 1.50 2.43
C LEU A 97 -3.98 1.04 3.18
N ALA A 98 -3.65 -0.26 3.14
CA ALA A 98 -2.43 -0.80 3.75
C ALA A 98 -1.16 -0.19 3.15
N ALA A 99 -1.09 0.00 1.82
CA ALA A 99 0.06 0.63 1.17
C ALA A 99 0.31 2.06 1.69
N ARG A 100 -0.77 2.85 1.80
CA ARG A 100 -0.69 4.22 2.31
C ARG A 100 -0.29 4.26 3.78
N LEU A 101 -0.90 3.42 4.60
CA LEU A 101 -0.55 3.30 6.02
C LEU A 101 0.90 2.85 6.21
N ALA A 102 1.37 1.86 5.43
CA ALA A 102 2.74 1.38 5.51
C ALA A 102 3.75 2.49 5.21
N LEU A 103 3.50 3.33 4.20
CA LEU A 103 4.35 4.48 3.90
C LEU A 103 4.35 5.52 5.03
N LEU A 104 3.17 5.91 5.51
CA LEU A 104 3.04 6.90 6.58
C LEU A 104 3.71 6.44 7.89
N LEU A 105 3.60 5.15 8.20
CA LEU A 105 4.15 4.54 9.41
C LEU A 105 5.61 4.10 9.26
N ARG A 106 6.22 4.29 8.08
CA ARG A 106 7.56 3.79 7.74
C ARG A 106 7.70 2.28 8.02
N ARG A 107 6.66 1.52 7.69
CA ARG A 107 6.53 0.06 7.83
C ARG A 107 6.68 -0.65 6.48
N THR A 108 7.55 -0.12 5.62
CA THR A 108 7.88 -0.72 4.33
C THR A 108 9.30 -1.29 4.34
N LYS A 109 9.51 -2.37 3.61
CA LYS A 109 10.86 -2.82 3.22
C LYS A 109 11.21 -2.11 1.93
N ASN A 110 12.18 -1.20 1.98
CA ASN A 110 12.58 -0.46 0.79
C ASN A 110 13.50 -1.31 -0.09
N GLU A 111 13.19 -1.37 -1.38
CA GLU A 111 14.01 -2.00 -2.41
C GLU A 111 14.39 -0.96 -3.47
N PRO A 112 15.68 -0.85 -3.85
CA PRO A 112 16.11 0.13 -4.84
C PRO A 112 15.55 -0.22 -6.23
N LEU A 113 14.97 0.77 -6.90
CA LEU A 113 14.62 0.68 -8.31
C LEU A 113 15.87 0.86 -9.18
N VAL A 114 16.23 -0.16 -9.94
CA VAL A 114 17.20 -0.03 -11.03
C VAL A 114 16.58 0.87 -12.11
N ILE A 115 17.36 1.81 -12.66
CA ILE A 115 16.90 2.97 -13.47
C ILE A 115 16.02 2.62 -14.70
N ASN A 116 15.87 1.35 -15.08
CA ASN A 116 15.01 0.90 -16.19
C ASN A 116 13.86 -0.05 -15.80
N SER A 117 13.67 -0.38 -14.53
CA SER A 117 12.66 -1.35 -14.10
C SER A 117 11.26 -0.76 -13.89
N CYS A 118 11.15 0.57 -13.71
CA CYS A 118 9.87 1.23 -13.46
C CYS A 118 8.87 1.07 -14.62
N LEU A 119 9.34 1.15 -15.87
CA LEU A 119 8.49 0.94 -17.05
C LEU A 119 7.99 -0.52 -17.12
N GLY A 120 8.88 -1.49 -16.91
CA GLY A 120 8.52 -2.91 -16.92
C GLY A 120 7.51 -3.26 -15.81
N LEU A 121 7.67 -2.67 -14.62
CA LEU A 121 6.73 -2.84 -13.52
C LEU A 121 5.35 -2.25 -13.82
N LYS A 122 5.28 -1.09 -14.46
CA LYS A 122 4.03 -0.49 -14.92
C LYS A 122 3.35 -1.35 -15.98
N GLN A 123 4.11 -1.86 -16.95
CA GLN A 123 3.60 -2.77 -17.99
C GLN A 123 3.06 -4.07 -17.38
N GLN A 124 3.79 -4.67 -16.45
CA GLN A 124 3.33 -5.87 -15.74
C GLN A 124 2.02 -5.62 -14.99
N PHE A 125 1.93 -4.49 -14.28
CA PHE A 125 0.70 -4.11 -13.58
C PHE A 125 -0.49 -3.99 -14.55
N VAL A 126 -0.32 -3.34 -15.70
CA VAL A 126 -1.39 -3.25 -16.70
C VAL A 126 -1.80 -4.64 -17.19
N ALA A 127 -0.84 -5.51 -17.47
CA ALA A 127 -1.11 -6.89 -17.88
C ALA A 127 -1.85 -7.70 -16.80
N ASP A 128 -1.51 -7.51 -15.53
CA ASP A 128 -2.18 -8.18 -14.41
C ASP A 128 -3.62 -7.69 -14.20
N CYS A 129 -3.93 -6.45 -14.61
CA CYS A 129 -5.28 -5.89 -14.51
C CYS A 129 -6.21 -6.31 -15.66
N MET A 130 -5.67 -6.80 -16.77
CA MET A 130 -6.45 -7.17 -17.97
C MET A 130 -6.76 -8.67 -18.08
N LYS A 131 -6.43 -9.46 -17.05
CA LYS A 131 -6.80 -10.88 -16.94
C LYS A 131 -8.08 -11.03 -16.14
#